data_AF-A0A1A9CWL3-F1
#
_entry.id   AF-A0A1A9CWL3-F1
#
_cell.length_a   1.000
_cell.length_b   1.000
_cell.length_c   1.000
_cell.angle_alpha   90.00
_cell.angle_beta   90.00
_cell.angle_gamma   90.00
#
_symmetry.space_group_name_H-M   'P 1'
#
loop_
_entity.id
_entity.type
_entity.pdbx_description
1 polymer ?
#
loop_
_entity_poly.entity_id
_entity_poly.type
_entity_poly.pdbx_seq_one_letter_code
_entity_poly.pdbx_strand_id
1 'polypeptide(L)'
;MHTTAQDSGGRTPAQVSAALREDVAVMVGTDPGTIGQDANLVHLGLGSLEMMRLVNRWRREGVKVSFRELAAEPTLGAWQRHLDAVAAAGPEGDRA
;
A
#
# COMPACT_ATOMS: atom_id res chain seq x y z
N MET A 1 -8.58 25.97 9.70
CA MET A 1 -8.51 24.82 10.63
C MET A 1 -8.34 23.59 9.78
N HIS A 2 -7.16 22.96 9.82
CA HIS A 2 -6.82 21.56 9.48
C HIS A 2 -5.31 21.49 9.76
N THR A 3 -4.96 21.28 11.03
CA THR A 3 -3.58 21.02 11.43
C THR A 3 -3.42 19.50 11.35
N THR A 4 -2.81 19.00 10.29
CA THR A 4 -2.33 17.62 10.28
C THR A 4 -0.97 17.63 10.93
N ALA A 5 -0.94 17.22 12.20
CA ALA A 5 0.27 16.80 12.88
C ALA A 5 0.98 15.77 11.97
N GLN A 6 2.09 16.18 11.37
CA GLN A 6 3.02 15.26 10.74
C GLN A 6 3.70 14.48 11.86
N ASP A 7 3.12 13.32 12.17
CA ASP A 7 3.78 12.29 12.96
C ASP A 7 5.06 11.90 12.21
N SER A 8 6.21 12.17 12.82
CA SER A 8 7.53 11.87 12.25
C SER A 8 7.92 10.39 12.42
N GLY A 9 6.92 9.50 12.49
CA GLY A 9 7.05 8.05 12.45
C GLY A 9 6.55 7.52 11.11
N GLY A 10 7.15 6.45 10.58
CA GLY A 10 6.70 5.83 9.32
C GLY A 10 5.22 5.45 9.33
N ARG A 11 4.56 5.43 8.16
CA ARG A 11 3.14 5.07 8.05
C ARG A 11 2.92 3.63 8.56
N THR A 12 1.90 3.45 9.39
CA THR A 12 1.39 2.12 9.75
C THR A 12 0.82 1.41 8.51
N PRO A 13 0.73 0.05 8.51
CA PRO A 13 0.12 -0.68 7.40
C PRO A 13 -1.32 -0.23 7.08
N ALA A 14 -2.11 0.11 8.11
CA ALA A 14 -3.46 0.64 7.93
C ALA A 14 -3.48 2.01 7.22
N GLN A 15 -2.54 2.90 7.55
CA GLN A 15 -2.40 4.19 6.86
C GLN A 15 -1.93 4.01 5.41
N VAL A 16 -1.05 3.02 5.16
CA VAL A 16 -0.64 2.67 3.81
C VAL A 16 -1.83 2.14 2.99
N SER A 17 -2.65 1.25 3.56
CA SER A 17 -3.85 0.72 2.91
C SER A 17 -4.86 1.82 2.54
N ALA A 18 -5.14 2.72 3.48
CA ALA A 18 -6.06 3.83 3.29
C ALA A 18 -5.58 4.81 2.19
N ALA A 19 -4.27 5.05 2.11
CA ALA A 19 -3.67 5.95 1.12
C ALA A 19 -3.35 5.27 -0.22
N LEU A 20 -3.48 3.94 -0.33
CA LEU A 20 -2.96 3.19 -1.48
C LEU A 20 -3.54 3.66 -2.81
N ARG A 21 -4.86 3.89 -2.87
CA ARG A 21 -5.52 4.32 -4.09
C ARG A 21 -4.98 5.67 -4.59
N GLU A 22 -4.82 6.62 -3.67
CA GLU A 22 -4.27 7.95 -3.97
C GLU A 22 -2.81 7.85 -4.42
N ASP A 23 -1.98 7.10 -3.68
CA ASP A 23 -0.57 6.88 -4.02
C ASP A 23 -0.43 6.29 -5.44
N VAL A 24 -1.24 5.28 -5.78
CA VAL A 24 -1.22 4.64 -7.10
C VAL A 24 -1.73 5.59 -8.19
N ALA A 25 -2.81 6.32 -7.94
CA ALA A 25 -3.38 7.28 -8.89
C ALA A 25 -2.37 8.35 -9.31
N VAL A 26 -1.62 8.89 -8.34
CA VAL A 26 -0.52 9.83 -8.60
C VAL A 26 0.60 9.17 -9.42
N MET A 27 0.94 7.92 -9.14
CA MET A 27 2.01 7.21 -9.86
C MET A 27 1.67 6.90 -11.31
N VAL A 28 0.40 6.56 -11.60
CA VAL A 28 -0.05 6.25 -12.98
C VAL A 28 -0.61 7.47 -13.72
N GLY A 29 -0.83 8.60 -13.02
CA GLY A 29 -1.35 9.84 -13.61
C GLY A 29 -2.83 9.79 -13.95
N THR A 30 -3.65 9.14 -13.12
CA THR A 30 -5.12 9.05 -13.30
C THR A 30 -5.87 9.60 -12.08
N ASP A 31 -7.18 9.75 -12.19
CA ASP A 31 -8.06 10.11 -11.07
C ASP A 31 -8.27 8.88 -10.15
N PRO A 32 -8.04 8.98 -8.83
CA PRO A 32 -8.25 7.87 -7.89
C PRO A 32 -9.67 7.30 -7.95
N GLY A 33 -10.69 8.12 -8.18
CA GLY A 33 -12.09 7.69 -8.32
C GLY A 33 -12.34 6.77 -9.51
N THR A 34 -11.42 6.70 -10.47
CA THR A 34 -11.50 5.80 -11.64
C THR A 34 -10.87 4.43 -11.38
N ILE A 35 -10.10 4.28 -10.30
CA ILE A 35 -9.44 3.02 -9.94
C ILE A 35 -10.39 2.18 -9.08
N GLY A 36 -11.08 1.25 -9.73
CA GLY A 36 -11.93 0.26 -9.05
C GLY A 36 -11.13 -0.75 -8.21
N GLN A 37 -11.80 -1.45 -7.30
CA GLN A 37 -11.15 -2.47 -6.45
C GLN A 37 -10.54 -3.62 -7.27
N ASP A 38 -11.19 -4.01 -8.36
CA ASP A 38 -10.74 -5.10 -9.23
C ASP A 38 -9.79 -4.62 -10.33
N ALA A 39 -9.44 -3.33 -10.36
CA ALA A 39 -8.57 -2.77 -11.39
C ALA A 39 -7.14 -3.30 -11.23
N ASN A 40 -6.61 -3.87 -12.31
CA ASN A 40 -5.23 -4.33 -12.37
C ASN A 40 -4.28 -3.14 -12.55
N LEU A 41 -3.48 -2.85 -11.51
CA LEU A 41 -2.60 -1.69 -11.44
C LEU A 41 -1.48 -1.74 -12.49
N VAL A 42 -1.01 -2.94 -12.86
CA VAL A 42 -0.01 -3.10 -13.91
C VAL A 42 -0.58 -2.71 -15.27
N HIS A 43 -1.85 -3.07 -15.55
CA HIS A 43 -2.54 -2.63 -16.76
C HIS A 43 -2.83 -1.13 -16.78
N LEU A 44 -2.95 -0.49 -15.60
CA LEU A 44 -3.08 0.96 -15.48
C LEU A 44 -1.74 1.71 -15.66
N GLY A 45 -0.62 1.00 -15.83
CA GLY A 45 0.70 1.60 -16.06
C GLY A 45 1.65 1.53 -14.87
N LEU A 46 1.30 0.84 -13.77
CA LEU A 46 2.22 0.62 -12.67
C LEU A 46 3.28 -0.43 -13.06
N GLY A 47 4.49 0.02 -13.33
CA GLY A 47 5.61 -0.84 -13.69
C GLY A 47 6.17 -1.67 -12.52
N SER A 48 6.99 -2.67 -12.85
CA SER A 48 7.65 -3.53 -11.86
C SER A 48 8.64 -2.74 -11.00
N LEU A 49 9.31 -1.73 -11.55
CA LEU A 49 10.27 -0.91 -10.83
C LEU A 49 9.59 -0.05 -9.75
N GLU A 50 8.44 0.52 -10.10
CA GLU A 50 7.55 1.28 -9.24
C GLU A 50 7.05 0.40 -8.10
N MET A 51 6.60 -0.82 -8.42
CA MET A 51 6.20 -1.80 -7.41
C MET A 51 7.34 -2.18 -6.47
N MET A 52 8.55 -2.43 -6.99
CA MET A 52 9.72 -2.69 -6.15
C MET A 52 10.06 -1.51 -5.24
N ARG A 53 9.95 -0.27 -5.73
CA ARG A 53 10.15 0.95 -4.94
C ARG A 53 9.12 1.07 -3.81
N LEU A 54 7.85 0.79 -4.10
CA LEU A 54 6.77 0.76 -3.10
C LEU A 54 7.05 -0.26 -2.00
N VAL A 55 7.33 -1.51 -2.38
CA VAL A 55 7.65 -2.59 -1.44
C VAL A 55 8.84 -2.24 -0.56
N ASN A 56 9.92 -1.72 -1.15
CA ASN A 56 11.12 -1.34 -0.39
C ASN A 56 10.85 -0.19 0.57
N ARG A 57 10.04 0.80 0.18
CA ARG A 57 9.63 1.90 1.04
C ARG A 57 8.82 1.40 2.24
N TRP A 58 7.78 0.61 1.97
CA TRP A 58 6.91 0.05 3.02
C TRP A 58 7.67 -0.83 4.01
N ARG A 59 8.64 -1.63 3.54
CA ARG A 59 9.52 -2.42 4.42
C ARG A 59 10.37 -1.56 5.34
N ARG A 60 10.88 -0.41 4.86
CA ARG A 60 11.63 0.55 5.68
C ARG A 60 10.74 1.24 6.71
N GLU A 61 9.44 1.33 6.45
CA GLU A 61 8.42 1.83 7.37
C GLU A 61 7.92 0.74 8.33
N GLY A 62 8.47 -0.49 8.27
CA GLY A 62 8.08 -1.61 9.14
C GLY A 62 6.90 -2.44 8.63
N VAL A 63 6.38 -2.15 7.43
CA VAL A 63 5.28 -2.88 6.81
C VAL A 63 5.81 -4.15 6.12
N LYS A 64 5.42 -5.32 6.64
CA LYS A 64 5.84 -6.62 6.11
C LYS A 64 5.02 -7.02 4.88
N VAL A 65 5.43 -6.53 3.72
CA VAL A 65 4.83 -6.85 2.42
C VAL A 65 5.89 -7.36 1.44
N SER A 66 5.52 -8.27 0.54
CA SER A 66 6.43 -8.79 -0.48
C SER A 66 5.97 -8.49 -1.91
N PHE A 67 6.95 -8.24 -2.79
CA PHE A 67 6.70 -8.11 -4.22
C PHE A 67 5.97 -9.33 -4.79
N ARG A 68 6.30 -10.54 -4.33
CA ARG A 68 5.68 -11.77 -4.80
C ARG A 68 4.17 -11.80 -4.52
N GLU A 69 3.75 -11.37 -3.33
CA GLU A 69 2.32 -11.30 -2.98
C GLU A 69 1.60 -10.27 -3.86
N LEU A 70 2.17 -9.07 -3.99
CA LEU A 70 1.59 -7.99 -4.77
C LEU A 70 1.53 -8.29 -6.27
N ALA A 71 2.55 -8.96 -6.81
CA ALA A 71 2.62 -9.33 -8.22
C ALA A 71 1.71 -10.52 -8.57
N ALA A 72 1.34 -11.36 -7.60
CA ALA A 72 0.43 -12.48 -7.81
C ALA A 72 -1.00 -12.01 -8.08
N GLU A 73 -1.45 -10.97 -7.36
CA GLU A 73 -2.77 -10.36 -7.55
C GLU A 73 -2.61 -8.82 -7.59
N PRO A 74 -2.23 -8.25 -8.75
CA PRO A 74 -1.88 -6.83 -8.88
C PRO A 74 -3.11 -5.92 -8.95
N THR A 75 -4.14 -6.18 -8.15
CA THR A 75 -5.35 -5.38 -8.08
C THR A 75 -5.34 -4.48 -6.85
N LEU A 76 -6.02 -3.33 -6.93
CA LEU A 76 -6.13 -2.41 -5.80
C LEU A 76 -6.70 -3.11 -4.55
N GLY A 77 -7.80 -3.85 -4.72
CA GLY A 77 -8.49 -4.53 -3.64
C GLY A 77 -7.66 -5.64 -3.01
N ALA A 78 -6.89 -6.41 -3.79
CA ALA A 78 -5.99 -7.42 -3.24
C ALA A 78 -4.88 -6.79 -2.39
N TRP A 79 -4.27 -5.71 -2.89
CA TRP A 79 -3.21 -5.01 -2.17
C TRP A 79 -3.70 -4.41 -0.86
N GLN A 80 -4.89 -3.78 -0.85
CA GLN A 80 -5.51 -3.28 0.37
C GLN A 80 -5.76 -4.41 1.37
N ARG A 81 -6.35 -5.53 0.93
CA ARG A 81 -6.55 -6.71 1.81
C ARG A 81 -5.25 -7.21 2.43
N HIS A 82 -4.16 -7.26 1.67
CA HIS A 82 -2.86 -7.65 2.21
C HIS A 82 -2.34 -6.67 3.25
N LEU A 83 -2.45 -5.37 3.00
CA LEU A 83 -2.01 -4.32 3.93
C LEU A 83 -2.86 -4.29 5.21
N ASP A 84 -4.18 -4.48 5.08
CA ASP A 84 -5.10 -4.57 6.21
C ASP A 84 -4.82 -5.82 7.06
N ALA A 85 -4.49 -6.94 6.43
CA ALA A 85 -4.08 -8.15 7.15
C ALA A 85 -2.76 -7.93 7.92
N VAL A 86 -1.80 -7.21 7.33
CA VAL A 86 -0.56 -6.82 8.03
C VAL A 86 -0.84 -5.87 9.19
N ALA A 87 -1.81 -4.95 9.04
CA ALA A 87 -2.22 -4.05 10.11
C ALA A 87 -2.87 -4.80 11.28
N ALA A 88 -3.75 -5.75 10.97
CA ALA A 88 -4.42 -6.60 11.96
C ALA A 88 -3.45 -7.54 12.68
N ALA A 89 -2.39 -7.98 11.99
CA ALA A 89 -1.31 -8.80 12.55
C ALA A 89 -0.23 -7.99 13.29
N GLY A 90 -0.56 -6.81 13.83
CA GLY A 90 0.34 -5.92 14.57
C GLY A 90 1.14 -6.61 15.70
N PRO A 91 2.09 -5.89 16.35
CA PRO A 91 3.22 -6.46 17.10
C PRO A 91 2.89 -7.35 18.33
N GLU A 92 1.62 -7.67 18.60
CA GLU A 92 1.16 -8.55 19.68
C GLU A 92 1.43 -10.05 19.47
N GLY A 93 2.23 -10.42 18.46
CA GLY A 93 2.68 -11.79 18.22
C GLY A 93 3.92 -12.25 19.01
N ASP A 94 4.54 -11.36 19.80
CA ASP A 94 5.74 -11.64 20.61
C ASP A 94 5.47 -11.39 22.12
N ARG A 95 4.52 -12.13 22.67
CA ARG A 95 4.40 -12.36 24.13
C ARG A 95 4.41 -13.87 24.37
N ALA A 96 5.59 -14.44 24.48
CA ALA A 96 5.83 -15.77 25.04
C ALA A 96 6.88 -15.64 26.16
#